data_AF-A0A2V8V604-F1
#
_entry.id   AF-A0A2V8V604-F1
#
_cell.length_a   1.000
_cell.length_b   1.000
_cell.length_c   1.000
_cell.angle_alpha   90.00
_cell.angle_beta   90.00
_cell.angle_gamma   90.00
#
_symmetry.space_group_name_H-M   'P 1'
#
loop_
_entity.id
_entity.type
_entity.pdbx_description
1 polymer ?
#
loop_
_entity_poly.entity_id
_entity_poly.type
_entity_poly.pdbx_seq_one_letter_code
_entity_poly.pdbx_strand_id
1 'polypeptide(L)'
;MLRLLLAIFLTAAALAAKGPVYVVLWFDTEDYIEPAADDAALRIATDLEKAGVRATFKVVGEKARVLESRGRRDVIRALAQHDIGYHSNFHSMQPTPALYLRSMGWLDGAAEFERRERPGVDDIKRIFGLTPSCYGQPGSSWGPQSYRALLRLGIPVYLDEGEQVGVDEQPFWLGGMLHVFRMGRYLIRPALNNESLLPQTFEKFDRAAEALEARGGGVISTYFHPTEFVTSAFWDLNFAKGANPERSEWKKPPRRTAEESERCYRILLRYVEHAKARASVRFVTARDFPMLYESAAGRVKDRAVIARHMAERQTFLATEDGALSAAEMLQALLGMEPATVEGPVARGESTYRAGTIARPAFERAKADVAGTIRVNRRLPADVWIGSEKLSIADFAATLAADDGASAAVTLRKGNLEMEKYVSTDAKGTFSWPIHPEGFSAPQLLELARLQAWTLKPARLK
;
A
#
# COMPACT_ATOMS: atom_id res chain seq x y z
N MET A 1 -1.37 18.43 -55.23
CA MET A 1 -2.30 18.63 -54.09
C MET A 1 -2.51 17.38 -53.22
N LEU A 2 -2.56 16.17 -53.78
CA LEU A 2 -2.81 14.94 -53.00
C LEU A 2 -1.69 14.53 -52.02
N ARG A 3 -0.43 14.90 -52.29
CA ARG A 3 0.71 14.63 -51.39
C ARG A 3 0.79 15.57 -50.17
N LEU A 4 0.14 16.74 -50.23
CA LEU A 4 0.12 17.69 -49.12
C LEU A 4 -0.98 17.33 -48.09
N LEU A 5 -2.06 16.70 -48.54
CA LEU A 5 -3.14 16.18 -47.67
C LEU A 5 -2.71 14.95 -46.86
N LEU A 6 -1.84 14.09 -47.40
CA LEU A 6 -1.31 12.94 -46.66
C LEU A 6 -0.31 13.35 -45.55
N ALA A 7 0.43 14.44 -45.76
CA ALA A 7 1.35 14.98 -44.77
C ALA A 7 0.64 15.64 -43.57
N ILE A 8 -0.58 16.15 -43.76
CA ILE A 8 -1.40 16.73 -42.69
C ILE A 8 -2.12 15.63 -41.88
N PHE A 9 -2.43 14.48 -42.48
CA PHE A 9 -2.99 13.33 -41.74
C PHE A 9 -1.93 12.55 -40.92
N LEU A 10 -0.66 12.63 -41.30
CA LEU A 10 0.45 12.02 -40.54
C LEU A 10 1.02 12.94 -39.45
N THR A 11 0.76 14.26 -39.49
CA THR A 11 1.10 15.20 -38.40
C THR A 11 -0.04 15.42 -37.40
N ALA A 12 -1.25 14.91 -37.69
CA ALA A 12 -2.40 14.96 -36.76
C ALA A 12 -2.54 13.73 -35.83
N ALA A 13 -1.68 12.71 -35.97
CA ALA A 13 -1.75 11.47 -35.18
C ALA A 13 -0.49 11.16 -34.36
N ALA A 14 0.29 12.19 -34.04
CA ALA A 14 1.16 12.18 -32.87
C ALA A 14 0.53 13.01 -31.74
N LEU A 15 -0.80 12.94 -31.55
CA LEU A 15 -1.30 13.04 -30.19
C LEU A 15 -0.72 11.82 -29.48
N ALA A 16 0.36 12.01 -28.72
CA ALA A 16 0.79 11.03 -27.74
C ALA A 16 -0.48 10.58 -27.02
N ALA A 17 -0.85 9.29 -27.18
CA ALA A 17 -2.04 8.76 -26.56
C ALA A 17 -1.95 9.11 -25.07
N LYS A 18 -2.85 9.97 -24.60
CA LYS A 18 -2.82 10.46 -23.22
C LYS A 18 -2.79 9.24 -22.29
N GLY A 19 -1.90 9.28 -21.30
CA GLY A 19 -1.76 8.18 -20.34
C GLY A 19 -3.10 7.86 -19.67
N PRO A 20 -3.40 6.57 -19.39
CA PRO A 20 -4.66 6.21 -18.76
C PRO A 20 -4.73 6.76 -17.33
N VAL A 21 -5.90 7.27 -16.95
CA VAL A 21 -6.19 7.68 -15.57
C VAL A 21 -7.08 6.64 -14.94
N TYR A 22 -6.55 5.94 -13.94
CA TYR A 22 -7.31 4.96 -13.18
C TYR A 22 -7.91 5.62 -11.94
N VAL A 23 -9.19 5.38 -11.68
CA VAL A 23 -9.85 5.81 -10.45
C VAL A 23 -10.19 4.57 -9.64
N VAL A 24 -9.65 4.50 -8.43
CA VAL A 24 -10.09 3.51 -7.45
C VAL A 24 -11.03 4.17 -6.46
N LEU A 25 -12.28 3.72 -6.49
CA LEU A 25 -13.29 4.08 -5.50
C LEU A 25 -13.42 2.93 -4.52
N TRP A 26 -13.21 3.19 -3.22
CA TRP A 26 -13.27 2.16 -2.20
C TRP A 26 -14.05 2.57 -0.95
N PHE A 27 -14.56 1.56 -0.25
CA PHE A 27 -15.44 1.73 0.89
C PHE A 27 -15.02 0.85 2.06
N ASP A 28 -14.76 1.48 3.19
CA ASP A 28 -14.51 0.79 4.45
C ASP A 28 -15.85 0.40 5.05
N THR A 29 -16.18 -0.89 4.92
CA THR A 29 -17.47 -1.47 5.30
C THR A 29 -17.32 -2.07 6.71
N GLU A 30 -17.34 -1.17 7.68
CA GLU A 30 -16.85 -1.42 9.04
C GLU A 30 -17.92 -1.41 10.14
N ASP A 31 -19.01 -0.66 9.98
CA ASP A 31 -20.02 -0.53 11.03
C ASP A 31 -20.87 -1.80 11.16
N TYR A 32 -20.56 -2.63 12.14
CA TYR A 32 -21.34 -3.82 12.50
C TYR A 32 -22.31 -3.57 13.68
N ILE A 33 -22.48 -2.32 14.12
CA ILE A 33 -23.38 -1.92 15.21
C ILE A 33 -24.71 -1.39 14.66
N GLU A 34 -24.69 -0.44 13.73
CA GLU A 34 -25.89 0.23 13.20
C GLU A 34 -26.45 -0.49 11.96
N PRO A 35 -27.67 -1.06 12.01
CA PRO A 35 -28.28 -1.69 10.84
C PRO A 35 -28.46 -0.77 9.63
N ALA A 36 -28.68 0.54 9.82
CA ALA A 36 -28.78 1.47 8.70
C ALA A 36 -27.50 1.54 7.84
N ALA A 37 -26.33 1.20 8.39
CA ALA A 37 -25.09 1.11 7.62
C ALA A 37 -25.08 -0.09 6.65
N ASP A 38 -25.85 -1.16 6.94
CA ASP A 38 -26.09 -2.26 5.99
C ASP A 38 -26.87 -1.75 4.77
N ASP A 39 -27.92 -0.94 5.00
CA ASP A 39 -28.75 -0.36 3.95
C ASP A 39 -27.98 0.66 3.10
N ALA A 40 -27.11 1.44 3.73
CA ALA A 40 -26.20 2.34 3.02
C ALA A 40 -25.25 1.58 2.10
N ALA A 41 -24.64 0.49 2.58
CA ALA A 41 -23.76 -0.34 1.76
C ALA A 41 -24.50 -0.95 0.55
N LEU A 42 -25.72 -1.46 0.77
CA LEU A 42 -26.59 -1.96 -0.30
C LEU A 42 -26.89 -0.87 -1.34
N ARG A 43 -27.30 0.31 -0.89
CA ARG A 43 -27.65 1.41 -1.79
C ARG A 43 -26.45 1.89 -2.61
N ILE A 44 -25.30 2.09 -1.96
CA ILE A 44 -24.07 2.51 -2.64
C ILE A 44 -23.70 1.49 -3.73
N ALA A 45 -23.65 0.19 -3.40
CA ALA A 45 -23.35 -0.84 -4.37
C ALA A 45 -24.34 -0.81 -5.55
N THR A 46 -25.63 -0.79 -5.25
CA THR A 46 -26.69 -0.80 -6.27
C THR A 46 -26.63 0.44 -7.18
N ASP A 47 -26.39 1.62 -6.63
CA ASP A 47 -26.36 2.86 -7.42
C ASP A 47 -25.07 2.96 -8.26
N LEU A 48 -23.94 2.45 -7.76
CA LEU A 48 -22.70 2.34 -8.56
C LEU A 48 -22.83 1.30 -9.68
N GLU A 49 -23.49 0.16 -9.42
CA GLU A 49 -23.79 -0.85 -10.45
C GLU A 49 -24.66 -0.25 -11.57
N LYS A 50 -25.74 0.47 -11.22
CA LYS A 50 -26.57 1.20 -12.19
C LYS A 50 -25.77 2.24 -12.98
N ALA A 51 -24.81 2.89 -12.33
CA ALA A 51 -23.89 3.81 -12.97
C ALA A 51 -22.80 3.08 -13.80
N GLY A 52 -22.78 1.76 -13.85
CA GLY A 52 -21.78 0.97 -14.59
C GLY A 52 -20.37 1.12 -14.02
N VAL A 53 -20.25 1.29 -12.70
CA VAL A 53 -18.98 1.49 -11.98
C VAL A 53 -18.78 0.38 -10.98
N ARG A 54 -17.60 -0.24 -11.02
CA ARG A 54 -17.15 -1.17 -9.98
C ARG A 54 -16.27 -0.42 -8.97
N ALA A 55 -16.32 -0.87 -7.73
CA ALA A 55 -15.64 -0.28 -6.58
C ALA A 55 -15.05 -1.40 -5.72
N THR A 56 -14.27 -1.05 -4.70
CA THR A 56 -13.75 -2.02 -3.73
C THR A 56 -14.39 -1.81 -2.37
N PHE A 57 -15.11 -2.80 -1.85
CA PHE A 57 -15.66 -2.78 -0.49
C PHE A 57 -14.74 -3.59 0.41
N LYS A 58 -13.99 -2.92 1.29
CA LYS A 58 -13.14 -3.59 2.29
C LYS A 58 -14.03 -3.92 3.50
N VAL A 59 -14.27 -5.20 3.74
CA VAL A 59 -15.24 -5.68 4.73
C VAL A 59 -14.51 -6.15 5.99
N VAL A 60 -15.00 -5.73 7.15
CA VAL A 60 -14.54 -6.25 8.45
C VAL A 60 -15.07 -7.68 8.63
N GLY A 61 -14.26 -8.60 9.15
CA GLY A 61 -14.68 -9.98 9.40
C GLY A 61 -15.97 -10.07 10.23
N GLU A 62 -16.04 -9.28 11.30
CA GLU A 62 -17.24 -9.16 12.13
C GLU A 62 -18.45 -8.58 11.37
N LYS A 63 -18.24 -7.60 10.50
CA LYS A 63 -19.31 -7.07 9.65
C LYS A 63 -19.89 -8.15 8.74
N ALA A 64 -19.04 -8.98 8.13
CA ALA A 64 -19.49 -10.10 7.32
C ALA A 64 -20.37 -11.06 8.14
N ARG A 65 -19.91 -11.46 9.35
CA ARG A 65 -20.69 -12.31 10.27
C ARG A 65 -22.02 -11.69 10.67
N VAL A 66 -22.05 -10.38 10.91
CA VAL A 66 -23.28 -9.65 11.27
C VAL A 66 -24.26 -9.56 10.10
N LEU A 67 -23.79 -9.35 8.87
CA LEU A 67 -24.66 -9.39 7.68
C LEU A 67 -25.31 -10.76 7.51
N GLU A 68 -24.53 -11.83 7.70
CA GLU A 68 -25.03 -13.21 7.65
C GLU A 68 -26.07 -13.49 8.75
N SER A 69 -25.77 -13.13 10.00
CA SER A 69 -26.68 -13.38 11.14
C SER A 69 -27.98 -12.58 11.05
N ARG A 70 -27.94 -11.38 10.47
CA ARG A 70 -29.13 -10.56 10.17
C ARG A 70 -29.91 -11.04 8.94
N GLY A 71 -29.41 -12.05 8.22
CA GLY A 71 -30.05 -12.56 7.00
C GLY A 71 -29.97 -11.59 5.81
N ARG A 72 -29.03 -10.63 5.81
CA ARG A 72 -28.85 -9.59 4.79
C ARG A 72 -28.20 -10.11 3.49
N ARG A 73 -28.81 -11.14 2.91
CA ARG A 73 -28.39 -11.75 1.63
C ARG A 73 -28.51 -10.77 0.46
N ASP A 74 -29.40 -9.80 0.55
CA ASP A 74 -29.51 -8.65 -0.36
C ASP A 74 -28.21 -7.84 -0.38
N VAL A 75 -27.70 -7.44 0.79
CA VAL A 75 -26.46 -6.66 0.92
C VAL A 75 -25.26 -7.47 0.43
N ILE A 76 -25.12 -8.72 0.88
CA ILE A 76 -24.00 -9.60 0.50
C ILE A 76 -23.93 -9.75 -1.03
N ARG A 77 -25.07 -10.00 -1.69
CA ARG A 77 -25.12 -10.16 -3.14
C ARG A 77 -24.80 -8.88 -3.90
N ALA A 78 -25.28 -7.73 -3.42
CA ALA A 78 -25.00 -6.44 -4.05
C ALA A 78 -23.51 -6.11 -3.94
N LEU A 79 -22.92 -6.23 -2.74
CA LEU A 79 -21.48 -6.02 -2.54
C LEU A 79 -20.64 -6.99 -3.39
N ALA A 80 -21.08 -8.24 -3.56
CA ALA A 80 -20.37 -9.24 -4.37
C ALA A 80 -20.34 -8.93 -5.88
N GLN A 81 -21.14 -7.98 -6.40
CA GLN A 81 -20.99 -7.49 -7.78
C GLN A 81 -19.77 -6.56 -7.94
N HIS A 82 -19.29 -6.02 -6.83
CA HIS A 82 -18.08 -5.22 -6.74
C HIS A 82 -16.88 -6.09 -6.36
N ASP A 83 -15.75 -5.47 -6.06
CA ASP A 83 -14.61 -6.18 -5.50
C ASP A 83 -14.67 -6.16 -3.98
N ILE A 84 -14.24 -7.25 -3.36
CA ILE A 84 -14.24 -7.41 -1.90
C ILE A 84 -12.80 -7.38 -1.41
N GLY A 85 -12.51 -6.48 -0.47
CA GLY A 85 -11.27 -6.41 0.28
C GLY A 85 -11.47 -6.82 1.75
N TYR A 86 -10.37 -6.93 2.47
CA TYR A 86 -10.34 -7.26 3.90
C TYR A 86 -10.01 -6.01 4.72
N HIS A 87 -10.72 -5.82 5.83
CA HIS A 87 -10.55 -4.64 6.69
C HIS A 87 -10.38 -5.01 8.16
N SER A 88 -9.53 -6.00 8.43
CA SER A 88 -9.32 -6.62 9.75
C SER A 88 -10.53 -7.41 10.28
N ASN A 89 -10.29 -8.22 11.32
CA ASN A 89 -11.28 -9.16 11.81
C ASN A 89 -12.32 -8.46 12.69
N PHE A 90 -11.87 -7.55 13.54
CA PHE A 90 -12.71 -6.84 14.51
C PHE A 90 -12.52 -5.31 14.50
N HIS A 91 -11.74 -4.78 13.56
CA HIS A 91 -11.55 -3.35 13.34
C HIS A 91 -11.07 -2.59 14.58
N SER A 92 -12.00 -1.94 15.28
CA SER A 92 -11.73 -1.04 16.40
C SER A 92 -11.68 -1.74 17.76
N MET A 93 -12.05 -3.02 17.84
CA MET A 93 -11.92 -3.77 19.09
C MET A 93 -10.46 -3.95 19.49
N GLN A 94 -10.18 -3.82 20.78
CA GLN A 94 -8.81 -3.82 21.29
C GLN A 94 -8.28 -5.25 21.55
N PRO A 95 -6.98 -5.50 21.36
CA PRO A 95 -5.98 -4.60 20.77
C PRO A 95 -6.06 -4.55 19.24
N THR A 96 -5.96 -3.35 18.66
CA THR A 96 -5.86 -3.13 17.20
C THR A 96 -4.47 -3.52 16.65
N PRO A 97 -4.29 -3.69 15.32
CA PRO A 97 -3.04 -4.16 14.72
C PRO A 97 -1.77 -3.45 15.20
N ALA A 98 -1.71 -2.13 15.15
CA ALA A 98 -0.54 -1.39 15.61
C ALA A 98 -0.24 -1.62 17.11
N LEU A 99 -1.28 -1.80 17.94
CA LEU A 99 -1.11 -1.98 19.38
C LEU A 99 -0.43 -3.30 19.73
N TYR A 100 -0.84 -4.40 19.11
CA TYR A 100 -0.19 -5.69 19.38
C TYR A 100 1.10 -5.87 18.59
N LEU A 101 1.25 -5.26 17.40
CA LEU A 101 2.45 -5.40 16.57
C LEU A 101 3.64 -4.57 17.05
N ARG A 102 3.45 -3.42 17.72
CA ARG A 102 4.56 -2.51 18.06
C ARG A 102 5.66 -3.13 18.92
N SER A 103 5.35 -4.20 19.66
CA SER A 103 6.28 -4.90 20.54
C SER A 103 6.81 -6.21 19.94
N MET A 104 6.52 -6.48 18.66
CA MET A 104 6.87 -7.74 18.00
C MET A 104 7.91 -7.50 16.91
N GLY A 105 8.76 -8.49 16.71
CA GLY A 105 9.67 -8.51 15.58
C GLY A 105 8.94 -8.80 14.26
N TRP A 106 9.73 -9.01 13.20
CA TRP A 106 9.18 -9.19 11.86
C TRP A 106 8.40 -10.50 11.69
N LEU A 107 9.00 -11.63 12.09
CA LEU A 107 8.46 -12.96 11.80
C LEU A 107 7.34 -13.35 12.78
N ASP A 108 7.56 -13.10 14.07
CA ASP A 108 6.60 -13.25 15.15
C ASP A 108 5.42 -12.29 15.00
N GLY A 109 5.67 -11.03 14.65
CA GLY A 109 4.60 -10.06 14.36
C GLY A 109 3.73 -10.48 13.18
N ALA A 110 4.33 -10.99 12.09
CA ALA A 110 3.57 -11.50 10.95
C ALA A 110 2.74 -12.74 11.33
N ALA A 111 3.31 -13.66 12.11
CA ALA A 111 2.59 -14.84 12.59
C ALA A 111 1.42 -14.46 13.52
N GLU A 112 1.60 -13.48 14.40
CA GLU A 112 0.53 -13.01 15.29
C GLU A 112 -0.58 -12.29 14.53
N PHE A 113 -0.22 -11.43 13.56
CA PHE A 113 -1.19 -10.81 12.66
C PHE A 113 -2.00 -11.89 11.95
N GLU A 114 -1.34 -12.87 11.33
CA GLU A 114 -2.02 -13.97 10.65
C GLU A 114 -2.94 -14.74 11.61
N ARG A 115 -2.50 -15.05 12.84
CA ARG A 115 -3.30 -15.77 13.83
C ARG A 115 -4.58 -15.02 14.21
N ARG A 116 -4.52 -13.69 14.36
CA ARG A 116 -5.67 -12.84 14.75
C ARG A 116 -6.61 -12.54 13.59
N GLU A 117 -6.04 -12.36 12.41
CA GLU A 117 -6.75 -11.84 11.24
C GLU A 117 -7.27 -12.93 10.30
N ARG A 118 -6.62 -14.11 10.24
CA ARG A 118 -7.05 -15.23 9.39
C ARG A 118 -8.53 -15.59 9.56
N PRO A 119 -9.12 -15.68 10.77
CA PRO A 119 -10.53 -16.00 10.90
C PRO A 119 -11.45 -15.03 10.15
N GLY A 120 -11.14 -13.73 10.15
CA GLY A 120 -11.92 -12.73 9.41
C GLY A 120 -11.80 -12.89 7.90
N VAL A 121 -10.60 -13.22 7.40
CA VAL A 121 -10.37 -13.54 5.98
C VAL A 121 -11.14 -14.78 5.56
N ASP A 122 -11.11 -15.84 6.37
CA ASP A 122 -11.78 -17.11 6.08
C ASP A 122 -13.31 -16.95 6.10
N ASP A 123 -13.86 -16.14 7.01
CA ASP A 123 -15.28 -15.79 7.02
C ASP A 123 -15.69 -15.02 5.77
N ILE A 124 -14.91 -14.03 5.32
CA ILE A 124 -15.22 -13.31 4.08
C ILE A 124 -15.18 -14.26 2.88
N LYS A 125 -14.17 -15.15 2.80
CA LYS A 125 -14.11 -16.18 1.74
C LYS A 125 -15.36 -17.05 1.72
N ARG A 126 -15.83 -17.49 2.88
CA ARG A 126 -17.03 -18.31 3.03
C ARG A 126 -18.31 -17.56 2.66
N ILE A 127 -18.46 -16.32 3.12
CA ILE A 127 -19.70 -15.54 3.00
C ILE A 127 -19.85 -14.94 1.60
N PHE A 128 -18.77 -14.41 1.02
CA PHE A 128 -18.79 -13.77 -0.30
C PHE A 128 -18.38 -14.71 -1.44
N GLY A 129 -17.81 -15.89 -1.12
CA GLY A 129 -17.33 -16.85 -2.13
C GLY A 129 -16.07 -16.41 -2.87
N LEU A 130 -15.34 -15.41 -2.36
CA LEU A 130 -14.19 -14.79 -3.01
C LEU A 130 -13.04 -14.60 -2.03
N THR A 131 -11.81 -14.78 -2.51
CA THR A 131 -10.62 -14.32 -1.76
C THR A 131 -10.55 -12.79 -1.82
N PRO A 132 -10.40 -12.09 -0.67
CA PRO A 132 -10.23 -10.65 -0.64
C PRO A 132 -9.06 -10.20 -1.52
N SER A 133 -9.25 -9.16 -2.34
CA SER A 133 -8.22 -8.67 -3.27
C SER A 133 -7.20 -7.74 -2.63
N CYS A 134 -7.61 -7.01 -1.59
CA CYS A 134 -6.74 -6.11 -0.85
C CYS A 134 -6.97 -6.17 0.66
N TYR A 135 -6.05 -5.55 1.37
CA TYR A 135 -6.21 -5.19 2.77
C TYR A 135 -6.20 -3.68 2.95
N GLY A 136 -7.06 -3.19 3.83
CA GLY A 136 -7.00 -1.85 4.40
C GLY A 136 -6.85 -1.95 5.91
N GLN A 137 -5.97 -1.13 6.47
CA GLN A 137 -5.78 -1.04 7.92
C GLN A 137 -7.00 -0.43 8.60
N PRO A 138 -7.39 -0.93 9.78
CA PRO A 138 -8.44 -0.27 10.55
C PRO A 138 -7.89 1.06 11.09
N GLY A 139 -8.47 2.17 10.61
CA GLY A 139 -7.96 3.51 10.84
C GLY A 139 -6.44 3.62 10.60
N SER A 140 -5.74 4.45 11.38
CA SER A 140 -4.27 4.58 11.31
C SER A 140 -3.52 3.47 12.06
N SER A 141 -4.12 2.28 12.24
CA SER A 141 -3.52 1.14 12.96
C SER A 141 -2.65 0.29 12.01
N TRP A 142 -1.50 0.86 11.65
CA TRP A 142 -0.58 0.28 10.67
C TRP A 142 0.49 -0.62 11.29
N GLY A 143 0.98 -1.62 10.55
CA GLY A 143 2.20 -2.35 10.88
C GLY A 143 2.77 -3.10 9.67
N PRO A 144 4.07 -2.97 9.35
CA PRO A 144 4.63 -3.51 8.11
C PRO A 144 4.72 -5.05 8.14
N GLN A 145 4.67 -5.67 9.32
CA GLN A 145 4.63 -7.13 9.46
C GLN A 145 3.40 -7.75 8.78
N SER A 146 2.32 -6.98 8.65
CA SER A 146 1.08 -7.43 7.98
C SER A 146 1.34 -7.87 6.54
N TYR A 147 2.30 -7.29 5.82
CA TYR A 147 2.53 -7.58 4.40
C TYR A 147 2.86 -9.05 4.16
N ARG A 148 3.77 -9.59 4.98
CA ARG A 148 4.16 -11.01 4.93
C ARG A 148 2.97 -11.93 5.17
N ALA A 149 2.14 -11.62 6.16
CA ALA A 149 0.97 -12.40 6.51
C ALA A 149 -0.10 -12.33 5.40
N LEU A 150 -0.37 -11.13 4.88
CA LEU A 150 -1.38 -10.89 3.84
C LEU A 150 -1.03 -11.59 2.52
N LEU A 151 0.24 -11.55 2.11
CA LEU A 151 0.70 -12.30 0.93
C LEU A 151 0.50 -13.82 1.09
N ARG A 152 0.73 -14.37 2.29
CA ARG A 152 0.45 -15.79 2.59
C ARG A 152 -1.04 -16.13 2.62
N LEU A 153 -1.88 -15.15 2.96
CA LEU A 153 -3.33 -15.28 2.93
C LEU A 153 -3.92 -15.13 1.51
N GLY A 154 -3.09 -14.81 0.52
CA GLY A 154 -3.47 -14.62 -0.87
C GLY A 154 -3.99 -13.22 -1.18
N ILE A 155 -3.62 -12.21 -0.38
CA ILE A 155 -4.07 -10.82 -0.50
C ILE A 155 -2.91 -9.96 -1.02
N PRO A 156 -2.87 -9.61 -2.32
CA PRO A 156 -1.70 -9.00 -2.97
C PRO A 156 -1.62 -7.47 -2.88
N VAL A 157 -2.72 -6.79 -2.55
CA VAL A 157 -2.81 -5.32 -2.60
C VAL A 157 -3.04 -4.72 -1.21
N TYR A 158 -2.31 -3.65 -0.89
CA TYR A 158 -2.56 -2.80 0.26
C TYR A 158 -3.25 -1.52 -0.24
N LEU A 159 -4.54 -1.38 0.03
CA LEU A 159 -5.36 -0.25 -0.44
C LEU A 159 -5.90 0.50 0.77
N ASP A 160 -5.31 1.64 1.07
CA ASP A 160 -5.71 2.48 2.19
C ASP A 160 -5.13 3.90 2.05
N GLU A 161 -5.25 4.73 3.06
CA GLU A 161 -4.67 6.06 3.10
C GLU A 161 -4.03 6.38 4.46
N GLY A 162 -2.93 7.13 4.43
CA GLY A 162 -2.15 7.44 5.63
C GLY A 162 -0.74 7.95 5.30
N GLU A 163 0.04 8.19 6.34
CA GLU A 163 1.30 8.93 6.22
C GLU A 163 2.54 8.10 6.55
N GLN A 164 2.39 6.83 6.92
CA GLN A 164 3.46 5.95 7.42
C GLN A 164 4.57 5.76 6.37
N VAL A 165 4.21 5.55 5.11
CA VAL A 165 5.13 5.32 3.99
C VAL A 165 4.49 5.78 2.68
N GLY A 166 5.28 6.23 1.70
CA GLY A 166 4.77 6.47 0.35
C GLY A 166 5.85 6.88 -0.64
N VAL A 167 5.55 6.76 -1.93
CA VAL A 167 6.48 7.11 -3.03
C VAL A 167 5.72 7.96 -4.05
N ASP A 168 6.15 9.20 -4.22
CA ASP A 168 5.71 10.12 -5.29
C ASP A 168 4.19 10.24 -5.48
N GLU A 169 3.44 10.05 -4.39
CA GLU A 169 1.97 10.11 -4.34
C GLU A 169 1.29 9.16 -5.35
N GLN A 170 1.87 7.98 -5.58
CA GLN A 170 1.40 6.96 -6.51
C GLN A 170 1.62 5.54 -5.99
N PRO A 171 1.04 4.52 -6.65
CA PRO A 171 1.26 3.15 -6.26
C PRO A 171 2.74 2.73 -6.28
N PHE A 172 3.11 1.90 -5.31
CA PHE A 172 4.49 1.47 -5.09
C PHE A 172 4.56 0.03 -4.56
N TRP A 173 5.70 -0.61 -4.73
CA TRP A 173 6.00 -1.92 -4.17
C TRP A 173 6.73 -1.75 -2.84
N LEU A 174 6.31 -2.47 -1.80
CA LEU A 174 7.00 -2.58 -0.52
C LEU A 174 6.74 -3.96 0.08
N GLY A 175 7.79 -4.65 0.53
CA GLY A 175 7.68 -6.01 1.10
C GLY A 175 7.07 -7.04 0.14
N GLY A 176 7.15 -6.79 -1.18
CA GLY A 176 6.51 -7.62 -2.21
C GLY A 176 5.01 -7.38 -2.40
N MET A 177 4.41 -6.46 -1.66
CA MET A 177 3.00 -6.08 -1.75
C MET A 177 2.84 -4.82 -2.60
N LEU A 178 1.75 -4.72 -3.37
CA LEU A 178 1.43 -3.51 -4.14
C LEU A 178 0.62 -2.55 -3.27
N HIS A 179 1.17 -1.38 -3.00
CA HIS A 179 0.52 -0.34 -2.22
C HIS A 179 -0.16 0.68 -3.12
N VAL A 180 -1.41 1.00 -2.81
CA VAL A 180 -2.09 2.24 -3.21
C VAL A 180 -2.38 2.98 -1.92
N PHE A 181 -1.43 3.84 -1.54
CA PHE A 181 -1.32 4.41 -0.20
C PHE A 181 -0.54 5.72 -0.25
N ARG A 182 -0.84 6.67 0.65
CA ARG A 182 -0.22 8.01 0.68
C ARG A 182 -0.37 8.73 -0.67
N MET A 183 -1.60 8.77 -1.19
CA MET A 183 -1.89 9.26 -2.55
C MET A 183 -1.86 10.80 -2.66
N GLY A 184 -1.71 11.51 -1.54
CA GLY A 184 -1.42 12.95 -1.51
C GLY A 184 -2.41 13.77 -2.35
N ARG A 185 -1.91 14.48 -3.36
CA ARG A 185 -2.75 15.32 -4.24
C ARG A 185 -3.75 14.51 -5.08
N TYR A 186 -3.46 13.23 -5.31
CA TYR A 186 -4.30 12.29 -6.06
C TYR A 186 -5.30 11.55 -5.16
N LEU A 187 -5.31 11.84 -3.87
CA LEU A 187 -6.45 11.54 -3.00
C LEU A 187 -7.52 12.63 -3.18
N ILE A 188 -8.65 12.25 -3.76
CA ILE A 188 -9.75 13.18 -4.04
C ILE A 188 -11.02 12.60 -3.43
N ARG A 189 -11.55 13.31 -2.43
CA ARG A 189 -12.71 12.89 -1.66
C ARG A 189 -13.69 14.05 -1.52
N PRO A 190 -14.83 14.03 -2.24
CA PRO A 190 -15.92 14.97 -2.04
C PRO A 190 -16.37 15.05 -0.57
N ALA A 191 -16.73 16.25 -0.11
CA ALA A 191 -17.28 16.45 1.23
C ALA A 191 -18.77 16.06 1.26
N LEU A 192 -19.10 14.90 1.84
CA LEU A 192 -20.49 14.39 1.88
C LEU A 192 -21.48 15.29 2.62
N ASN A 193 -20.99 16.18 3.49
CA ASN A 193 -21.83 17.13 4.23
C ASN A 193 -22.10 18.42 3.48
N ASN A 194 -21.42 18.70 2.36
CA ASN A 194 -21.52 19.99 1.68
C ASN A 194 -21.44 19.88 0.15
N GLU A 195 -22.60 19.87 -0.50
CA GLU A 195 -22.72 19.77 -1.96
C GLU A 195 -22.16 20.99 -2.70
N SER A 196 -22.08 22.17 -2.06
CA SER A 196 -21.58 23.39 -2.72
C SER A 196 -20.06 23.35 -3.02
N LEU A 197 -19.33 22.39 -2.43
CA LEU A 197 -17.90 22.17 -2.67
C LEU A 197 -17.62 21.24 -3.87
N LEU A 198 -18.67 20.70 -4.50
CA LEU A 198 -18.50 19.83 -5.69
C LEU A 198 -17.74 20.50 -6.83
N PRO A 199 -18.01 21.76 -7.23
CA PRO A 199 -17.25 22.41 -8.32
C PRO A 199 -15.74 22.45 -8.05
N GLN A 200 -15.33 22.78 -6.82
CA GLN A 200 -13.92 22.79 -6.42
C GLN A 200 -13.31 21.38 -6.45
N THR A 201 -14.10 20.37 -6.07
CA THR A 201 -13.68 18.96 -6.13
C THR A 201 -13.50 18.49 -7.56
N PHE A 202 -14.40 18.89 -8.47
CA PHE A 202 -14.32 18.59 -9.90
C PHE A 202 -13.10 19.21 -10.54
N GLU A 203 -12.82 20.49 -10.26
CA GLU A 203 -11.59 21.14 -10.72
C GLU A 203 -10.33 20.44 -10.18
N LYS A 204 -10.33 20.00 -8.92
CA LYS A 204 -9.21 19.23 -8.35
C LYS A 204 -9.04 17.92 -9.12
N PHE A 205 -10.14 17.22 -9.42
CA PHE A 205 -10.12 15.99 -10.21
C PHE A 205 -9.57 16.23 -11.60
N ASP A 206 -10.03 17.25 -12.32
CA ASP A 206 -9.61 17.53 -13.68
C ASP A 206 -8.12 17.88 -13.74
N ARG A 207 -7.63 18.72 -12.82
CA ARG A 207 -6.18 19.03 -12.72
C ARG A 207 -5.35 17.79 -12.42
N ALA A 208 -5.82 16.92 -11.54
CA ALA A 208 -5.13 15.67 -11.23
C ALA A 208 -5.10 14.75 -12.46
N ALA A 209 -6.23 14.55 -13.13
CA ALA A 209 -6.32 13.74 -14.33
C ALA A 209 -5.42 14.27 -15.46
N GLU A 210 -5.38 15.59 -15.69
CA GLU A 210 -4.50 16.23 -16.66
C GLU A 210 -3.01 16.00 -16.37
N ALA A 211 -2.61 16.14 -15.10
CA ALA A 211 -1.24 15.88 -14.67
C ALA A 211 -0.84 14.41 -14.87
N LEU A 212 -1.77 13.48 -14.60
CA LEU A 212 -1.56 12.05 -14.81
C LEU A 212 -1.46 11.70 -16.30
N GLU A 213 -2.35 12.23 -17.13
CA GLU A 213 -2.32 12.06 -18.58
C GLU A 213 -0.98 12.50 -19.17
N ALA A 214 -0.47 13.66 -18.74
CA ALA A 214 0.75 14.27 -19.25
C ALA A 214 2.02 13.47 -18.92
N ARG A 215 2.00 12.67 -17.85
CA ARG A 215 3.15 11.86 -17.41
C ARG A 215 3.05 10.37 -17.78
N GLY A 216 2.11 10.01 -18.65
CA GLY A 216 1.92 8.64 -19.11
C GLY A 216 0.96 7.78 -18.28
N GLY A 217 0.25 8.38 -17.31
CA GLY A 217 -0.85 7.76 -16.57
C GLY A 217 -0.68 7.78 -15.05
N GLY A 218 -1.64 7.18 -14.36
CA GLY A 218 -1.58 6.92 -12.92
C GLY A 218 -2.94 6.74 -12.26
N VAL A 219 -2.96 6.84 -10.94
CA VAL A 219 -4.13 6.53 -10.10
C VAL A 219 -4.59 7.74 -9.33
N ILE A 220 -5.90 7.96 -9.31
CA ILE A 220 -6.65 8.79 -8.35
C ILE A 220 -7.36 7.84 -7.37
N SER A 221 -7.21 8.10 -6.07
CA SER A 221 -7.85 7.32 -5.01
C SER A 221 -8.98 8.13 -4.37
N THR A 222 -10.12 7.48 -4.16
CA THR A 222 -11.29 8.06 -3.50
C THR A 222 -11.87 7.04 -2.53
N TYR A 223 -12.19 7.47 -1.32
CA TYR A 223 -12.76 6.58 -0.31
C TYR A 223 -13.85 7.21 0.53
N PHE A 224 -14.72 6.35 1.05
CA PHE A 224 -15.76 6.68 2.02
C PHE A 224 -16.04 5.49 2.93
N HIS A 225 -16.90 5.67 3.91
CA HIS A 225 -17.43 4.57 4.73
C HIS A 225 -18.95 4.56 4.56
N PRO A 226 -19.63 3.42 4.32
CA PRO A 226 -21.08 3.39 4.18
C PRO A 226 -21.81 4.02 5.39
N THR A 227 -21.24 3.92 6.59
CA THR A 227 -21.79 4.58 7.79
C THR A 227 -21.92 6.09 7.62
N GLU A 228 -20.98 6.76 6.95
CA GLU A 228 -20.98 8.22 6.80
C GLU A 228 -22.18 8.75 6.02
N PHE A 229 -22.84 7.90 5.22
CA PHE A 229 -24.03 8.26 4.44
C PHE A 229 -25.30 8.26 5.27
N VAL A 230 -25.30 7.65 6.46
CA VAL A 230 -26.49 7.46 7.30
C VAL A 230 -26.28 7.85 8.77
N THR A 231 -25.05 8.07 9.20
CA THR A 231 -24.69 8.52 10.55
C THR A 231 -23.88 9.81 10.51
N SER A 232 -23.99 10.61 11.57
CA SER A 232 -23.24 11.87 11.74
C SER A 232 -21.98 11.71 12.60
N ALA A 233 -21.79 10.53 13.20
CA ALA A 233 -20.55 10.13 13.87
C ALA A 233 -20.27 8.64 13.59
N PHE A 234 -19.03 8.22 13.85
CA PHE A 234 -18.60 6.84 13.68
C PHE A 234 -19.04 5.97 14.86
N TRP A 235 -19.36 4.72 14.55
CA TRP A 235 -19.73 3.65 15.49
C TRP A 235 -18.56 3.26 16.42
N ASP A 236 -17.33 3.47 15.96
CA ASP A 236 -16.13 3.03 16.64
C ASP A 236 -15.78 3.88 17.87
N LEU A 237 -16.45 5.01 18.10
CA LEU A 237 -16.32 5.81 19.33
C LEU A 237 -16.58 5.00 20.61
N ASN A 238 -17.25 3.85 20.51
CA ASN A 238 -17.37 2.86 21.59
C ASN A 238 -16.01 2.35 22.11
N PHE A 239 -14.96 2.39 21.28
CA PHE A 239 -13.62 1.89 21.57
C PHE A 239 -12.58 3.01 21.75
N ALA A 240 -13.04 4.26 21.85
CA ALA A 240 -12.18 5.43 21.95
C ALA A 240 -11.20 5.31 23.13
N LYS A 241 -9.98 5.81 22.94
CA LYS A 241 -8.91 5.81 23.96
C LYS A 241 -8.57 4.43 24.52
N GLY A 242 -8.70 3.38 23.72
CA GLY A 242 -8.39 2.00 24.15
C GLY A 242 -9.51 1.32 24.95
N ALA A 243 -10.72 1.88 24.97
CA ALA A 243 -11.86 1.23 25.60
C ALA A 243 -12.24 -0.06 24.86
N ASN A 244 -12.78 -1.03 25.59
CA ASN A 244 -13.25 -2.30 25.04
C ASN A 244 -14.50 -2.79 25.79
N PRO A 245 -15.61 -2.03 25.73
CA PRO A 245 -16.84 -2.37 26.46
C PRO A 245 -17.48 -3.64 25.92
N GLU A 246 -18.27 -4.31 26.76
CA GLU A 246 -19.03 -5.48 26.35
C GLU A 246 -20.07 -5.11 25.30
N ARG A 247 -20.45 -6.07 24.45
CA ARG A 247 -21.38 -5.83 23.33
C ARG A 247 -22.71 -5.22 23.76
N SER A 248 -23.21 -5.58 24.93
CA SER A 248 -24.45 -5.06 25.51
C SER A 248 -24.39 -3.57 25.85
N GLU A 249 -23.19 -3.01 25.99
CA GLU A 249 -22.94 -1.62 26.36
C GLU A 249 -22.68 -0.73 25.14
N TRP A 250 -22.57 -1.32 23.94
CA TRP A 250 -22.30 -0.61 22.71
C TRP A 250 -23.43 0.36 22.36
N LYS A 251 -23.07 1.59 22.06
CA LYS A 251 -23.98 2.66 21.68
C LYS A 251 -24.04 2.80 20.17
N LYS A 252 -25.26 2.91 19.65
CA LYS A 252 -25.46 3.24 18.24
C LYS A 252 -25.06 4.69 17.96
N PRO A 253 -24.39 4.96 16.83
CA PRO A 253 -24.08 6.31 16.43
C PRO A 253 -25.37 7.12 16.11
N PRO A 254 -25.33 8.46 16.24
CA PRO A 254 -26.42 9.32 15.82
C PRO A 254 -26.66 9.20 14.30
N ARG A 255 -27.93 9.06 13.91
CA ARG A 255 -28.35 8.97 12.51
C ARG A 255 -28.49 10.36 11.89
N ARG A 256 -28.19 10.44 10.60
CA ARG A 256 -28.55 11.57 9.72
C ARG A 256 -30.06 11.59 9.49
N THR A 257 -30.59 12.73 9.07
CA THR A 257 -31.94 12.76 8.50
C THR A 257 -31.97 12.06 7.13
N ALA A 258 -33.16 11.77 6.63
CA ALA A 258 -33.33 11.20 5.30
C ALA A 258 -32.76 12.14 4.23
N GLU A 259 -33.06 13.44 4.31
CA GLU A 259 -32.62 14.47 3.37
C GLU A 259 -31.09 14.63 3.36
N GLU A 260 -30.47 14.55 4.53
CA GLU A 260 -29.01 14.56 4.64
C GLU A 260 -28.38 13.33 4.00
N SER A 261 -28.98 12.15 4.22
CA SER A 261 -28.52 10.90 3.63
C SER A 261 -28.64 10.94 2.10
N GLU A 262 -29.79 11.39 1.58
CA GLU A 262 -30.02 11.60 0.14
C GLU A 262 -28.98 12.54 -0.48
N ARG A 263 -28.63 13.63 0.22
CA ARG A 263 -27.58 14.54 -0.21
C ARG A 263 -26.23 13.82 -0.30
N CYS A 264 -25.87 12.99 0.67
CA CYS A 264 -24.61 12.23 0.62
C CYS A 264 -24.55 11.30 -0.61
N TYR A 265 -25.62 10.55 -0.90
CA TYR A 265 -25.68 9.69 -2.09
C TYR A 265 -25.59 10.49 -3.39
N ARG A 266 -26.30 11.62 -3.49
CA ARG A 266 -26.23 12.50 -4.66
C ARG A 266 -24.82 13.06 -4.89
N ILE A 267 -24.11 13.46 -3.83
CA ILE A 267 -22.73 13.96 -3.93
C ILE A 267 -21.81 12.88 -4.51
N LEU A 268 -21.91 11.63 -4.03
CA LEU A 268 -21.13 10.52 -4.57
C LEU A 268 -21.42 10.30 -6.06
N LEU A 269 -22.70 10.21 -6.43
CA LEU A 269 -23.08 9.95 -7.83
C LEU A 269 -22.64 11.07 -8.77
N ARG A 270 -22.79 12.34 -8.38
CA ARG A 270 -22.32 13.46 -9.19
C ARG A 270 -20.80 13.46 -9.37
N TYR A 271 -20.04 13.05 -8.36
CA TYR A 271 -18.59 12.87 -8.49
C TYR A 271 -18.23 11.75 -9.45
N VAL A 272 -18.92 10.61 -9.34
CA VAL A 272 -18.74 9.48 -10.25
C VAL A 272 -19.08 9.87 -11.70
N GLU A 273 -20.20 10.55 -11.91
CA GLU A 273 -20.61 11.06 -13.22
C GLU A 273 -19.58 12.02 -13.82
N HIS A 274 -19.08 12.97 -13.02
CA HIS A 274 -18.02 13.90 -13.45
C HIS A 274 -16.76 13.14 -13.89
N ALA A 275 -16.27 12.22 -13.07
CA ALA A 275 -15.10 11.42 -13.39
C ALA A 275 -15.29 10.59 -14.67
N LYS A 276 -16.45 9.96 -14.84
CA LYS A 276 -16.78 9.15 -16.02
C LYS A 276 -16.91 9.95 -17.31
N ALA A 277 -17.26 11.23 -17.23
CA ALA A 277 -17.41 12.07 -18.42
C ALA A 277 -16.07 12.27 -19.15
N ARG A 278 -14.94 12.01 -18.48
CA ARG A 278 -13.60 12.10 -19.07
C ARG A 278 -13.18 10.78 -19.72
N ALA A 279 -12.97 10.80 -21.04
CA ALA A 279 -12.71 9.58 -21.83
C ALA A 279 -11.42 8.79 -21.44
N SER A 280 -10.44 9.44 -20.83
CA SER A 280 -9.20 8.81 -20.34
C SER A 280 -9.36 8.08 -19.02
N VAL A 281 -10.48 8.31 -18.30
CA VAL A 281 -10.73 7.78 -16.97
C VAL A 281 -11.31 6.37 -17.05
N ARG A 282 -10.75 5.48 -16.24
CA ARG A 282 -11.23 4.10 -16.07
C ARG A 282 -11.38 3.81 -14.58
N PHE A 283 -12.57 3.44 -14.16
CA PHE A 283 -12.79 2.91 -12.82
C PHE A 283 -12.21 1.51 -12.73
N VAL A 284 -11.40 1.27 -11.69
CA VAL A 284 -10.76 -0.01 -11.40
C VAL A 284 -10.94 -0.36 -9.94
N THR A 285 -10.82 -1.64 -9.62
CA THR A 285 -10.85 -2.14 -8.24
C THR A 285 -9.45 -2.59 -7.80
N ALA A 286 -9.31 -2.88 -6.51
CA ALA A 286 -8.07 -3.43 -5.97
C ALA A 286 -7.57 -4.67 -6.75
N ARG A 287 -8.50 -5.56 -7.14
CA ARG A 287 -8.22 -6.77 -7.92
C ARG A 287 -7.59 -6.52 -9.29
N ASP A 288 -7.84 -5.37 -9.89
CA ASP A 288 -7.30 -5.04 -11.21
C ASP A 288 -5.83 -4.62 -11.13
N PHE A 289 -5.39 -4.03 -10.01
CA PHE A 289 -4.05 -3.43 -9.91
C PHE A 289 -2.88 -4.36 -10.24
N PRO A 290 -2.83 -5.62 -9.76
CA PRO A 290 -1.74 -6.54 -10.15
C PRO A 290 -1.65 -6.79 -11.66
N MET A 291 -2.75 -6.59 -12.40
CA MET A 291 -2.76 -6.70 -13.86
C MET A 291 -2.27 -5.42 -14.53
N LEU A 292 -2.51 -4.24 -13.94
CA LEU A 292 -2.14 -2.94 -14.51
C LEU A 292 -0.65 -2.60 -14.35
N TYR A 293 -0.02 -3.11 -13.30
CA TYR A 293 1.36 -2.80 -12.96
C TYR A 293 2.33 -3.91 -13.38
N GLU A 294 3.55 -3.53 -13.72
CA GLU A 294 4.68 -4.43 -13.92
C GLU A 294 4.91 -5.31 -12.68
N SER A 295 5.57 -6.46 -12.87
CA SER A 295 5.87 -7.37 -11.77
C SER A 295 6.67 -6.70 -10.65
N ALA A 296 6.45 -7.16 -9.43
CA ALA A 296 7.26 -6.77 -8.28
C ALA A 296 8.75 -7.11 -8.46
N ALA A 297 9.11 -8.08 -9.30
CA ALA A 297 10.51 -8.38 -9.64
C ALA A 297 10.95 -7.52 -10.84
N GLY A 298 11.99 -6.72 -10.64
CA GLY A 298 12.58 -5.88 -11.67
C GLY A 298 13.52 -6.66 -12.59
N ARG A 299 13.91 -6.02 -13.70
CA ARG A 299 14.80 -6.60 -14.72
C ARG A 299 16.16 -5.90 -14.71
N VAL A 300 17.24 -6.67 -14.81
CA VAL A 300 18.61 -6.12 -14.89
C VAL A 300 18.99 -5.96 -16.36
N LYS A 301 19.49 -4.78 -16.72
CA LYS A 301 20.13 -4.56 -18.02
C LYS A 301 21.58 -4.10 -17.89
N ASP A 302 21.83 -3.11 -17.04
CA ASP A 302 23.15 -2.53 -16.88
C ASP A 302 23.61 -2.57 -15.41
N ARG A 303 24.56 -3.48 -15.12
CA ARG A 303 25.14 -3.61 -13.78
C ARG A 303 26.03 -2.42 -13.40
N ALA A 304 26.62 -1.71 -14.37
CA ALA A 304 27.47 -0.56 -14.08
C ALA A 304 26.63 0.66 -13.65
N VAL A 305 25.45 0.85 -14.25
CA VAL A 305 24.48 1.87 -13.78
C VAL A 305 24.01 1.55 -12.36
N ILE A 306 23.68 0.28 -12.09
CA ILE A 306 23.29 -0.18 -10.75
C ILE A 306 24.41 0.08 -9.73
N ALA A 307 25.65 -0.30 -10.05
CA ALA A 307 26.82 -0.10 -9.19
C ALA A 307 27.03 1.38 -8.88
N ARG A 308 27.00 2.25 -9.89
CA ARG A 308 27.15 3.71 -9.71
C ARG A 308 26.06 4.28 -8.82
N HIS A 309 24.79 3.99 -9.12
CA HIS A 309 23.66 4.48 -8.35
C HIS A 309 23.74 4.01 -6.89
N MET A 310 23.99 2.72 -6.67
CA MET A 310 24.02 2.15 -5.32
C MET A 310 25.23 2.61 -4.49
N ALA A 311 26.35 2.95 -5.13
CA ALA A 311 27.52 3.55 -4.48
C ALA A 311 27.25 5.00 -4.04
N GLU A 312 26.46 5.76 -4.80
CA GLU A 312 26.09 7.14 -4.48
C GLU A 312 24.94 7.21 -3.45
N ARG A 313 23.91 6.37 -3.62
CA ARG A 313 22.68 6.39 -2.83
C ARG A 313 21.99 5.04 -2.78
N GLN A 314 21.62 4.60 -1.59
CA GLN A 314 20.86 3.36 -1.42
C GLN A 314 19.37 3.70 -1.39
N THR A 315 18.79 3.72 -2.58
CA THR A 315 17.35 3.86 -2.80
C THR A 315 16.98 3.19 -4.12
N PHE A 316 15.70 3.17 -4.49
CA PHE A 316 15.30 2.57 -5.76
C PHE A 316 15.92 3.30 -6.96
N LEU A 317 16.09 2.56 -8.06
CA LEU A 317 16.51 3.05 -9.36
C LEU A 317 15.33 2.91 -10.33
N ALA A 318 14.79 4.04 -10.78
CA ALA A 318 13.78 4.07 -11.84
C ALA A 318 14.47 4.28 -13.20
N THR A 319 14.15 3.42 -14.15
CA THR A 319 14.65 3.48 -15.54
C THR A 319 13.48 3.48 -16.51
N GLU A 320 13.75 3.60 -17.80
CA GLU A 320 12.74 3.41 -18.86
C GLU A 320 12.18 1.99 -18.87
N ASP A 321 12.96 1.01 -18.42
CA ASP A 321 12.65 -0.42 -18.47
C ASP A 321 12.01 -0.98 -17.19
N GLY A 322 11.61 -0.09 -16.29
CA GLY A 322 11.01 -0.44 -15.00
C GLY A 322 11.78 0.15 -13.82
N ALA A 323 11.55 -0.41 -12.63
CA ALA A 323 12.20 0.02 -11.40
C ALA A 323 12.82 -1.16 -10.64
N LEU A 324 13.98 -0.89 -10.02
CA LEU A 324 14.71 -1.79 -9.14
C LEU A 324 14.76 -1.21 -7.72
N SER A 325 14.43 -2.01 -6.73
CA SER A 325 14.64 -1.69 -5.32
C SER A 325 16.11 -1.86 -4.95
N ALA A 326 16.54 -1.32 -3.81
CA ALA A 326 17.91 -1.50 -3.31
C ALA A 326 18.25 -2.99 -3.08
N ALA A 327 17.28 -3.80 -2.66
CA ALA A 327 17.44 -5.24 -2.51
C ALA A 327 17.66 -5.98 -3.84
N GLU A 328 16.98 -5.56 -4.91
CA GLU A 328 17.15 -6.13 -6.25
C GLU A 328 18.48 -5.72 -6.87
N MET A 329 18.90 -4.46 -6.67
CA MET A 329 20.21 -3.98 -7.08
C MET A 329 21.33 -4.75 -6.38
N LEU A 330 21.21 -4.98 -5.06
CA LEU A 330 22.16 -5.79 -4.31
C LEU A 330 22.26 -7.22 -4.87
N GLN A 331 21.12 -7.86 -5.14
CA GLN A 331 21.08 -9.18 -5.77
C GLN A 331 21.79 -9.18 -7.12
N ALA A 332 21.54 -8.19 -7.97
CA ALA A 332 22.18 -8.06 -9.28
C ALA A 332 23.72 -7.94 -9.17
N LEU A 333 24.21 -7.13 -8.22
CA LEU A 333 25.66 -6.96 -7.97
C LEU A 333 26.31 -8.21 -7.37
N LEU A 334 25.55 -9.03 -6.64
CA LEU A 334 25.97 -10.36 -6.18
C LEU A 334 25.93 -11.43 -7.30
N GLY A 335 25.56 -11.04 -8.52
CA GLY A 335 25.41 -11.98 -9.64
C GLY A 335 24.18 -12.87 -9.54
N MET A 336 23.18 -12.47 -8.76
CA MET A 336 21.89 -13.17 -8.65
C MET A 336 20.88 -12.56 -9.63
N GLU A 337 19.96 -13.38 -10.11
CA GLU A 337 18.74 -12.88 -10.74
C GLU A 337 17.88 -12.19 -9.68
N PRO A 338 17.46 -10.93 -9.88
CA PRO A 338 16.63 -10.24 -8.91
C PRO A 338 15.31 -10.98 -8.69
N ALA A 339 14.97 -11.13 -7.42
CA ALA A 339 13.67 -11.65 -7.04
C ALA A 339 13.14 -10.88 -5.83
N THR A 340 11.83 -10.98 -5.61
CA THR A 340 11.19 -10.45 -4.41
C THR A 340 11.74 -11.14 -3.17
N VAL A 341 12.31 -10.34 -2.28
CA VAL A 341 12.88 -10.74 -0.99
C VAL A 341 12.42 -9.75 0.08
N GLU A 342 12.56 -10.13 1.34
CA GLU A 342 12.34 -9.21 2.47
C GLU A 342 13.60 -8.39 2.75
N GLY A 343 13.40 -7.18 3.30
CA GLY A 343 14.50 -6.41 3.89
C GLY A 343 15.04 -7.07 5.17
N PRO A 344 16.14 -6.56 5.75
CA PRO A 344 16.62 -7.01 7.05
C PRO A 344 15.54 -6.92 8.13
N VAL A 345 15.66 -7.73 9.19
CA VAL A 345 14.72 -7.74 10.34
C VAL A 345 15.30 -7.09 11.59
N ALA A 346 16.55 -6.65 11.52
CA ALA A 346 17.23 -5.92 12.55
C ALA A 346 18.18 -4.90 11.91
N ARG A 347 18.52 -3.87 12.66
CA ARG A 347 19.55 -2.90 12.29
C ARG A 347 20.92 -3.56 12.44
N GLY A 348 21.67 -3.66 11.34
CA GLY A 348 23.05 -4.15 11.38
C GLY A 348 24.03 -3.08 11.87
N GLU A 349 25.15 -3.51 12.46
CA GLU A 349 26.21 -2.62 12.92
C GLU A 349 27.56 -3.06 12.38
N SER A 350 28.33 -2.13 11.82
CA SER A 350 29.69 -2.40 11.33
C SER A 350 30.70 -2.31 12.47
N THR A 351 31.31 -3.44 12.82
CA THR A 351 32.44 -3.50 13.75
C THR A 351 33.79 -3.44 13.04
N TYR A 352 33.84 -3.79 11.75
CA TYR A 352 35.06 -3.76 10.93
C TYR A 352 35.65 -2.35 10.89
N ARG A 353 36.88 -2.19 11.42
CA ARG A 353 37.54 -0.86 11.51
C ARG A 353 38.59 -0.63 10.42
N ALA A 354 39.13 -1.68 9.82
CA ALA A 354 40.14 -1.51 8.78
C ALA A 354 39.53 -0.84 7.53
N GLY A 355 40.25 0.12 6.95
CA GLY A 355 39.78 0.87 5.78
C GLY A 355 39.74 0.05 4.49
N THR A 356 40.33 -1.15 4.50
CA THR A 356 40.32 -2.07 3.36
C THR A 356 40.10 -3.51 3.82
N ILE A 357 39.49 -4.33 2.96
CA ILE A 357 39.22 -5.75 3.18
C ILE A 357 40.02 -6.56 2.17
N ALA A 358 40.72 -7.61 2.61
CA ALA A 358 41.42 -8.50 1.70
C ALA A 358 40.44 -9.19 0.72
N ARG A 359 40.75 -9.20 -0.59
CA ARG A 359 39.90 -9.75 -1.65
C ARG A 359 39.33 -11.14 -1.32
N PRO A 360 40.10 -12.15 -0.87
CA PRO A 360 39.54 -13.46 -0.57
C PRO A 360 38.50 -13.46 0.55
N ALA A 361 38.61 -12.54 1.52
CA ALA A 361 37.63 -12.40 2.58
C ALA A 361 36.34 -11.75 2.06
N PHE A 362 36.46 -10.75 1.19
CA PHE A 362 35.31 -10.09 0.58
C PHE A 362 34.53 -11.02 -0.36
N GLU A 363 35.21 -11.84 -1.17
CA GLU A 363 34.55 -12.83 -2.03
C GLU A 363 33.80 -13.91 -1.24
N ARG A 364 34.33 -14.36 -0.09
CA ARG A 364 33.59 -15.25 0.82
C ARG A 364 32.33 -14.58 1.35
N ALA A 365 32.43 -13.34 1.80
CA ALA A 365 31.27 -12.59 2.29
C ALA A 365 30.20 -12.40 1.20
N LYS A 366 30.58 -12.13 -0.06
CA LYS A 366 29.65 -12.10 -1.20
C LYS A 366 28.91 -13.43 -1.35
N ALA A 367 29.63 -14.55 -1.30
CA ALA A 367 29.03 -15.88 -1.39
C ALA A 367 28.06 -16.16 -0.22
N ASP A 368 28.45 -15.79 1.01
CA ASP A 368 27.64 -15.99 2.21
C ASP A 368 26.35 -15.15 2.21
N VAL A 369 26.44 -13.89 1.77
CA VAL A 369 25.25 -13.02 1.60
C VAL A 369 24.33 -13.59 0.54
N ALA A 370 24.85 -13.98 -0.62
CA ALA A 370 24.05 -14.59 -1.68
C ALA A 370 23.39 -15.91 -1.21
N GLY A 371 24.12 -16.75 -0.46
CA GLY A 371 23.59 -17.97 0.16
C GLY A 371 22.46 -17.67 1.14
N THR A 372 22.66 -16.67 2.02
CA THR A 372 21.66 -16.23 2.99
C THR A 372 20.37 -15.73 2.31
N ILE A 373 20.49 -14.93 1.26
CA ILE A 373 19.34 -14.43 0.49
C ILE A 373 18.60 -15.58 -0.18
N ARG A 374 19.31 -16.55 -0.78
CA ARG A 374 18.68 -17.72 -1.43
C ARG A 374 17.88 -18.56 -0.44
N VAL A 375 18.45 -18.85 0.73
CA VAL A 375 17.81 -19.71 1.74
C VAL A 375 16.66 -19.00 2.44
N ASN A 376 16.89 -17.77 2.89
CA ASN A 376 15.93 -17.07 3.75
C ASN A 376 14.94 -16.19 2.98
N ARG A 377 15.17 -15.97 1.68
CA ARG A 377 14.42 -15.01 0.84
C ARG A 377 14.38 -13.62 1.47
N ARG A 378 15.50 -13.23 2.09
CA ARG A 378 15.62 -12.04 2.92
C ARG A 378 17.07 -11.55 2.98
N LEU A 379 17.25 -10.23 3.02
CA LEU A 379 18.56 -9.63 3.26
C LEU A 379 19.07 -9.88 4.70
N PRO A 380 20.36 -10.21 4.90
CA PRO A 380 20.93 -10.25 6.23
C PRO A 380 21.02 -8.83 6.83
N ALA A 381 21.02 -8.73 8.16
CA ALA A 381 21.30 -7.45 8.84
C ALA A 381 22.81 -7.18 8.89
N ASP A 382 23.59 -8.21 9.20
CA ASP A 382 25.04 -8.19 9.35
C ASP A 382 25.71 -9.12 8.31
N VAL A 383 26.87 -8.70 7.81
CA VAL A 383 27.71 -9.45 6.88
C VAL A 383 29.06 -9.68 7.55
N TRP A 384 29.44 -10.95 7.73
CA TRP A 384 30.65 -11.32 8.46
C TRP A 384 31.90 -11.27 7.58
N ILE A 385 32.97 -10.68 8.12
CA ILE A 385 34.31 -10.63 7.54
C ILE A 385 35.26 -11.19 8.61
N GLY A 386 35.43 -12.51 8.65
CA GLY A 386 36.12 -13.18 9.75
C GLY A 386 35.33 -13.05 11.06
N SER A 387 35.96 -12.52 12.11
CA SER A 387 35.31 -12.28 13.42
C SER A 387 34.66 -10.91 13.55
N GLU A 388 34.82 -10.04 12.54
CA GLU A 388 34.21 -8.71 12.49
C GLU A 388 33.04 -8.71 11.51
N LYS A 389 32.22 -7.65 11.54
CA LYS A 389 31.03 -7.53 10.69
C LYS A 389 30.89 -6.17 10.05
N LEU A 390 30.20 -6.14 8.92
CA LEU A 390 29.64 -4.96 8.27
C LEU A 390 28.13 -4.98 8.41
N SER A 391 27.51 -3.81 8.54
CA SER A 391 26.08 -3.70 8.25
C SER A 391 25.83 -4.00 6.77
N ILE A 392 24.62 -4.46 6.43
CA ILE A 392 24.24 -4.68 5.03
C ILE A 392 24.34 -3.40 4.18
N ALA A 393 24.17 -2.23 4.80
CA ALA A 393 24.35 -0.92 4.18
C ALA A 393 25.82 -0.68 3.76
N ASP A 394 26.76 -0.86 4.68
CA ASP A 394 28.20 -0.69 4.40
C ASP A 394 28.69 -1.74 3.40
N PHE A 395 28.24 -2.99 3.53
CA PHE A 395 28.55 -4.05 2.58
C PHE A 395 28.06 -3.71 1.17
N ALA A 396 26.81 -3.27 1.03
CA ALA A 396 26.24 -2.94 -0.27
C ALA A 396 26.96 -1.76 -0.96
N ALA A 397 27.29 -0.70 -0.20
CA ALA A 397 28.06 0.43 -0.73
C ALA A 397 29.48 0.00 -1.14
N THR A 398 30.10 -0.87 -0.35
CA THR A 398 31.43 -1.42 -0.64
C THR A 398 31.41 -2.29 -1.89
N LEU A 399 30.41 -3.16 -2.04
CA LEU A 399 30.22 -4.00 -3.21
C LEU A 399 29.94 -3.17 -4.48
N ALA A 400 29.13 -2.12 -4.36
CA ALA A 400 28.80 -1.24 -5.47
C ALA A 400 30.00 -0.44 -5.99
N ALA A 401 30.97 -0.12 -5.12
CA ALA A 401 32.18 0.61 -5.47
C ALA A 401 33.38 -0.30 -5.81
N ASP A 402 33.21 -1.62 -5.74
CA ASP A 402 34.27 -2.60 -5.97
C ASP A 402 34.64 -2.69 -7.47
N ASP A 403 35.93 -2.65 -7.79
CA ASP A 403 36.45 -2.79 -9.15
C ASP A 403 36.55 -4.26 -9.60
N GLY A 404 36.39 -5.20 -8.68
CA GLY A 404 36.50 -6.64 -8.91
C GLY A 404 37.90 -7.16 -9.21
N ALA A 405 38.93 -6.30 -9.16
CA ALA A 405 40.30 -6.62 -9.56
C ALA A 405 41.34 -6.35 -8.46
N SER A 406 41.13 -5.31 -7.64
CA SER A 406 42.07 -4.92 -6.59
C SER A 406 42.23 -6.01 -5.54
N ALA A 407 43.46 -6.20 -5.07
CA ALA A 407 43.80 -7.18 -4.02
C ALA A 407 43.20 -6.82 -2.64
N ALA A 408 42.92 -5.53 -2.42
CA ALA A 408 42.24 -5.01 -1.25
C ALA A 408 41.06 -4.13 -1.67
N VAL A 409 39.91 -4.35 -1.05
CA VAL A 409 38.65 -3.64 -1.32
C VAL A 409 38.52 -2.48 -0.35
N THR A 410 38.39 -1.26 -0.83
CA THR A 410 38.17 -0.09 0.04
C THR A 410 36.79 -0.13 0.65
N LEU A 411 36.71 -0.09 1.98
CA LEU A 411 35.45 -0.04 2.71
C LEU A 411 34.72 1.28 2.42
N ARG A 412 33.42 1.19 2.11
CA ARG A 412 32.53 2.34 1.94
C ARG A 412 31.43 2.34 2.98
N LYS A 413 30.94 3.54 3.32
CA LYS A 413 29.80 3.71 4.21
C LYS A 413 28.50 3.70 3.43
N GLY A 414 27.52 2.98 3.96
CA GLY A 414 26.16 2.96 3.41
C GLY A 414 25.48 4.33 3.51
N ASN A 415 24.55 4.58 2.59
CA ASN A 415 23.74 5.79 2.55
C ASN A 415 22.28 5.39 2.31
N LEU A 416 21.55 5.12 3.40
CA LEU A 416 20.19 4.57 3.42
C LEU A 416 19.12 5.62 3.07
N GLU A 417 19.22 6.21 1.88
CA GLU A 417 18.33 7.29 1.47
C GLU A 417 16.87 6.84 1.34
N MET A 418 16.61 5.55 1.08
CA MET A 418 15.24 5.02 1.04
C MET A 418 14.45 5.23 2.34
N GLU A 419 15.12 5.44 3.49
CA GLU A 419 14.43 5.67 4.77
C GLU A 419 13.64 6.98 4.82
N LYS A 420 13.97 7.96 3.96
CA LYS A 420 13.23 9.23 3.87
C LYS A 420 11.78 9.06 3.44
N TYR A 421 11.46 7.93 2.80
CA TYR A 421 10.10 7.60 2.36
C TYR A 421 9.23 7.03 3.49
N VAL A 422 9.82 6.75 4.66
CA VAL A 422 9.12 6.35 5.88
C VAL A 422 8.99 7.55 6.79
N SER A 423 7.82 7.74 7.40
CA SER A 423 7.58 8.84 8.33
C SER A 423 8.53 8.80 9.53
N THR A 424 8.82 9.98 10.09
CA THR A 424 9.49 10.16 11.37
C THR A 424 8.52 10.50 12.51
N ASP A 425 7.26 10.78 12.19
CA ASP A 425 6.24 11.14 13.18
C ASP A 425 5.52 9.90 13.73
N ALA A 426 6.11 9.30 14.76
CA ALA A 426 5.58 8.09 15.41
C ALA A 426 4.28 8.30 16.20
N LYS A 427 3.80 9.54 16.34
CA LYS A 427 2.55 9.85 17.04
C LYS A 427 1.46 10.27 16.06
N GLY A 428 1.72 11.24 15.19
CA GLY A 428 0.74 11.73 14.22
C GLY A 428 0.33 10.65 13.21
N THR A 429 1.26 9.80 12.77
CA THR A 429 0.94 8.68 11.87
C THR A 429 0.12 7.56 12.52
N PHE A 430 -0.08 7.59 13.83
CA PHE A 430 -0.90 6.64 14.60
C PHE A 430 -2.00 7.33 15.42
N SER A 431 -2.46 8.49 14.95
CA SER A 431 -3.38 9.41 15.67
C SER A 431 -4.87 8.99 15.67
N TRP A 432 -5.18 7.75 15.31
CA TRP A 432 -6.55 7.26 15.33
C TRP A 432 -7.15 7.33 16.75
N PRO A 433 -8.33 7.95 16.98
CA PRO A 433 -8.89 8.18 18.31
C PRO A 433 -9.17 6.92 19.15
N ILE A 434 -9.18 5.76 18.49
CA ILE A 434 -9.41 4.46 19.11
C ILE A 434 -8.17 3.96 19.85
N HIS A 435 -6.97 4.39 19.48
CA HIS A 435 -5.78 4.04 20.24
C HIS A 435 -5.81 4.63 21.66
N PRO A 436 -5.20 3.95 22.66
CA PRO A 436 -4.97 4.50 23.98
C PRO A 436 -4.34 5.88 23.94
N GLU A 437 -4.68 6.71 24.92
CA GLU A 437 -4.12 8.05 25.03
C GLU A 437 -2.59 8.03 25.08
N GLY A 438 -1.96 8.88 24.28
CA GLY A 438 -0.49 8.92 24.15
C GLY A 438 0.13 7.79 23.33
N PHE A 439 -0.67 6.97 22.64
CA PHE A 439 -0.14 5.92 21.77
C PHE A 439 0.87 6.47 20.74
N SER A 440 1.98 5.76 20.62
CA SER A 440 3.00 5.94 19.61
C SER A 440 3.62 4.59 19.27
N ALA A 441 4.13 4.47 18.05
CA ALA A 441 4.72 3.24 17.55
C ALA A 441 6.01 3.47 16.72
N PRO A 442 7.05 4.09 17.30
CA PRO A 442 8.32 4.31 16.58
C PRO A 442 8.98 3.01 16.12
N GLN A 443 8.75 1.90 16.83
CA GLN A 443 9.26 0.57 16.49
C GLN A 443 8.68 0.07 15.15
N LEU A 444 7.43 0.40 14.84
CA LEU A 444 6.81 0.01 13.56
C LEU A 444 7.40 0.81 12.39
N LEU A 445 7.66 2.10 12.60
CA LEU A 445 8.38 2.92 11.61
C LEU A 445 9.83 2.46 11.45
N GLU A 446 10.47 1.97 12.51
CA GLU A 446 11.81 1.39 12.41
C GLU A 446 11.81 0.09 11.58
N LEU A 447 10.86 -0.83 11.83
CA LEU A 447 10.69 -2.02 10.99
C LEU A 447 10.40 -1.64 9.53
N ALA A 448 9.65 -0.57 9.30
CA ALA A 448 9.40 -0.05 7.95
C ALA A 448 10.68 0.38 7.24
N ARG A 449 11.58 1.09 7.92
CA ARG A 449 12.90 1.49 7.38
C ARG A 449 13.73 0.30 6.99
N LEU A 450 13.72 -0.75 7.82
CA LEU A 450 14.40 -2.00 7.50
C LEU A 450 13.80 -2.67 6.25
N GLN A 451 12.48 -2.62 6.05
CA GLN A 451 11.83 -3.16 4.85
C GLN A 451 11.93 -2.24 3.63
N ALA A 452 12.28 -0.96 3.79
CA ALA A 452 12.41 0.00 2.70
C ALA A 452 13.52 -0.37 1.69
N TRP A 453 14.40 -1.32 2.00
CA TRP A 453 15.27 -1.97 1.02
C TRP A 453 14.53 -2.54 -0.19
N THR A 454 13.26 -2.90 -0.01
CA THR A 454 12.38 -3.48 -1.05
C THR A 454 11.49 -2.43 -1.72
N LEU A 455 11.55 -1.17 -1.25
CA LEU A 455 10.72 -0.08 -1.74
C LEU A 455 11.09 0.28 -3.18
N LYS A 456 10.09 0.45 -4.04
CA LYS A 456 10.24 1.06 -5.37
C LYS A 456 8.89 1.53 -5.93
N PRO A 457 8.84 2.52 -6.83
CA PRO A 457 7.60 2.91 -7.50
C PRO A 457 7.05 1.75 -8.34
N ALA A 458 5.72 1.66 -8.44
CA ALA A 458 5.07 0.72 -9.33
C ALA A 458 4.90 1.38 -10.71
N ARG A 459 5.28 0.66 -11.77
CA ARG A 459 5.20 1.14 -13.17
C ARG A 459 4.00 0.52 -13.86
N LEU A 460 3.20 1.33 -14.54
CA LEU A 460 2.12 0.85 -15.40
C LEU A 460 2.72 0.07 -16.58
N LYS A 461 2.02 -0.98 -17.03
CA LYS A 461 2.37 -1.78 -18.21
C LYS A 461 2.07 -1.09 -19.53
#